data_AF-A0A355XWL8-F1
#
_entry.id   AF-A0A355XWL8-F1
#
_cell.length_a   1.000
_cell.length_b   1.000
_cell.length_c   1.000
_cell.angle_alpha   90.00
_cell.angle_beta   90.00
_cell.angle_gamma   90.00
#
_symmetry.space_group_name_H-M   'P 1'
#
loop_
_entity.id
_entity.type
_entity.pdbx_description
1 polymer ?
#
loop_
_entity_poly.entity_id
_entity_poly.type
_entity_poly.pdbx_seq_one_letter_code
_entity_poly.pdbx_strand_id
1 'polypeptide(L)'
;VINNCNYFIAHADTALKNNRNEYIFRKEYAAVKAFRAWTYMQMAQVYGQVPFVTDPILSKADADKDYPRYDMQQICQYFLNDLKGLETIEKPGYGVIRRVDSRFFYFPIYLLEGDMNLWLGNYREAALCYYRYLSTRNGENVGYPISNSTNCWSRNSTHWDMSLSQTSWFREGNSYSQTSELVTLIPGDSIPSEGNYSQLRNLFNSRSENEYKVSVVPSQSLINLSEAQTYCHYTSTRNVIYAPTGLSNNQTGDLRLSSVYSSMKSDRIEQNKTIDVVSNSKHNDQNVQVYRRSMVYLHLAEALNRAGFPRFAFEILKDGVNDEIIQEKVIPYYKADSAWIAQFSFPSNMYVRRSGAYPELASENTLGIHSRGCGWSEYNDYYVLPDDTTLTGDARLQYQVEHVEDLIMDEDALELAFEGQRFYDLMRVALRRGDPAYLADKVYGRRGADKVGEMRGLIGKDLYQTANWYLPLP
;
A
#
# COMPACT_ATOMS: atom_id res chain seq x y z
N VAL A 1 -20.31 11.24 6.00
CA VAL A 1 -20.03 10.60 4.68
C VAL A 1 -21.14 9.65 4.27
N ILE A 2 -21.37 8.53 4.99
CA ILE A 2 -22.36 7.50 4.63
C ILE A 2 -23.75 8.06 4.32
N ASN A 3 -24.32 8.94 5.16
CA ASN A 3 -25.66 9.47 4.91
C ASN A 3 -25.74 10.29 3.60
N ASN A 4 -24.68 11.03 3.24
CA ASN A 4 -24.62 11.76 1.98
C ASN A 4 -24.57 10.78 0.79
N CYS A 5 -23.84 9.67 0.94
CA CYS A 5 -23.84 8.61 -0.06
C CYS A 5 -25.23 7.98 -0.21
N ASN A 6 -25.89 7.62 0.90
CA ASN A 6 -27.23 7.03 0.90
C ASN A 6 -28.24 7.97 0.24
N TYR A 7 -28.20 9.27 0.56
CA TYR A 7 -29.04 10.28 -0.07
C TYR A 7 -28.84 10.33 -1.58
N PHE A 8 -27.59 10.44 -2.03
CA PHE A 8 -27.30 10.48 -3.47
C PHE A 8 -27.75 9.20 -4.18
N ILE A 9 -27.44 8.04 -3.62
CA ILE A 9 -27.80 6.73 -4.20
C ILE A 9 -29.32 6.56 -4.31
N ALA A 10 -30.08 7.03 -3.32
CA ALA A 10 -31.55 6.93 -3.32
C ALA A 10 -32.24 7.84 -4.34
N HIS A 11 -31.58 8.94 -4.74
CA HIS A 11 -32.20 9.98 -5.57
C HIS A 11 -31.55 10.16 -6.96
N ALA A 12 -30.38 9.58 -7.22
CA ALA A 12 -29.73 9.66 -8.52
C ALA A 12 -30.46 8.81 -9.56
N ASP A 13 -31.01 9.45 -10.60
CA ASP A 13 -31.61 8.75 -11.73
C ASP A 13 -30.52 8.18 -12.65
N THR A 14 -30.21 6.90 -12.48
CA THR A 14 -29.21 6.19 -13.29
C THR A 14 -29.72 5.84 -14.70
N ALA A 15 -31.00 6.02 -14.99
CA ALA A 15 -31.57 5.83 -16.33
C ALA A 15 -31.59 7.13 -17.14
N LEU A 16 -31.43 8.29 -16.49
CA LEU A 16 -31.36 9.59 -17.14
C LEU A 16 -30.19 9.67 -18.12
N LYS A 17 -30.50 10.12 -19.33
CA LYS A 17 -29.52 10.30 -20.41
C LYS A 17 -29.55 11.71 -20.97
N ASN A 18 -28.39 12.16 -21.45
CA ASN A 18 -28.28 13.41 -22.19
C ASN A 18 -28.71 13.21 -23.67
N ASN A 19 -28.69 14.30 -24.45
CA ASN A 19 -29.04 14.28 -25.88
C ASN A 19 -28.09 13.43 -26.76
N ARG A 20 -26.95 12.96 -26.21
CA ARG A 20 -26.00 12.04 -26.86
C ARG A 20 -26.23 10.58 -26.45
N ASN A 21 -27.32 10.29 -25.74
CA ASN A 21 -27.65 8.96 -25.22
C ASN A 21 -26.64 8.43 -24.18
N GLU A 22 -25.88 9.32 -23.54
CA GLU A 22 -24.94 9.00 -22.47
C GLU A 22 -25.65 9.11 -21.11
N TYR A 23 -25.44 8.14 -20.23
CA TYR A 23 -25.99 8.18 -18.87
C TYR A 23 -25.38 9.32 -18.07
N ILE A 24 -26.22 10.15 -17.44
CA ILE A 24 -25.77 11.36 -16.74
C ILE A 24 -25.12 11.03 -15.40
N PHE A 25 -25.77 10.21 -14.57
CA PHE A 25 -25.31 9.97 -13.18
C PHE A 25 -24.66 8.61 -12.96
N ARG A 26 -24.51 7.78 -14.00
CA ARG A 26 -24.05 6.39 -13.82
C ARG A 26 -22.61 6.31 -13.29
N LYS A 27 -21.74 7.24 -13.68
CA LYS A 27 -20.34 7.32 -13.22
C LYS A 27 -20.28 7.72 -11.74
N GLU A 28 -21.02 8.76 -11.39
CA GLU A 28 -21.12 9.30 -10.03
C GLU A 28 -21.78 8.29 -9.09
N TYR A 29 -22.82 7.59 -9.54
CA TYR A 29 -23.47 6.53 -8.78
C TYR A 29 -22.49 5.42 -8.40
N ALA A 30 -21.70 4.92 -9.35
CA ALA A 30 -20.67 3.92 -9.08
C ALA A 30 -19.61 4.45 -8.10
N ALA A 31 -19.13 5.69 -8.31
CA ALA A 31 -18.17 6.33 -7.41
C ALA A 31 -18.71 6.49 -5.97
N VAL A 32 -19.97 6.91 -5.81
CA VAL A 32 -20.60 7.12 -4.50
C VAL A 32 -20.84 5.79 -3.76
N LYS A 33 -21.18 4.72 -4.48
CA LYS A 33 -21.23 3.38 -3.89
C LYS A 33 -19.86 2.92 -3.41
N ALA A 34 -18.81 3.17 -4.19
CA ALA A 34 -17.44 2.91 -3.78
C ALA A 34 -17.02 3.72 -2.53
N PHE A 35 -17.39 5.01 -2.44
CA PHE A 35 -17.17 5.83 -1.24
C PHE A 35 -17.84 5.24 0.00
N ARG A 36 -19.10 4.82 -0.13
CA ARG A 36 -19.84 4.20 0.98
C ARG A 36 -19.16 2.91 1.43
N ALA A 37 -18.82 2.03 0.49
CA ALA A 37 -18.17 0.76 0.78
C ALA A 37 -16.83 0.94 1.48
N TRP A 38 -15.94 1.79 0.93
CA TRP A 38 -14.64 2.10 1.54
C TRP A 38 -14.80 2.68 2.93
N THR A 39 -15.72 3.64 3.13
CA THR A 39 -15.96 4.26 4.44
C THR A 39 -16.38 3.22 5.48
N TYR A 40 -17.27 2.29 5.12
CA TYR A 40 -17.68 1.21 6.01
C TYR A 40 -16.52 0.28 6.36
N MET A 41 -15.66 -0.07 5.39
CA MET A 41 -14.46 -0.86 5.66
C MET A 41 -13.54 -0.15 6.66
N GLN A 42 -13.28 1.15 6.47
CA GLN A 42 -12.46 1.93 7.41
C GLN A 42 -13.07 1.93 8.82
N MET A 43 -14.38 2.12 8.94
CA MET A 43 -15.04 2.09 10.24
C MET A 43 -14.97 0.70 10.90
N ALA A 44 -15.16 -0.39 10.14
CA ALA A 44 -15.05 -1.74 10.68
C ALA A 44 -13.60 -2.08 11.09
N GLN A 45 -12.59 -1.57 10.38
CA GLN A 45 -11.18 -1.70 10.77
C GLN A 45 -10.89 -1.02 12.11
N VAL A 46 -11.46 0.16 12.34
CA VAL A 46 -11.19 0.98 13.54
C VAL A 46 -12.02 0.54 14.74
N TYR A 47 -13.30 0.22 14.54
CA TYR A 47 -14.28 0.03 15.62
C TYR A 47 -14.76 -1.42 15.78
N GLY A 48 -14.36 -2.32 14.87
CA GLY A 48 -14.73 -3.74 14.90
C GLY A 48 -16.15 -4.00 14.40
N GLN A 49 -17.16 -3.42 15.06
CA GLN A 49 -18.57 -3.52 14.69
C GLN A 49 -19.23 -2.14 14.64
N VAL A 50 -19.98 -1.88 13.57
CA VAL A 50 -20.53 -0.54 13.27
C VAL A 50 -22.01 -0.61 12.90
N PRO A 51 -22.84 0.38 13.27
CA PRO A 51 -24.22 0.47 12.80
C PRO A 51 -24.28 0.50 11.27
N PHE A 52 -25.10 -0.39 10.69
CA PHE A 52 -25.21 -0.58 9.26
C PHE A 52 -26.50 0.04 8.72
N VAL A 53 -26.36 1.05 7.85
CA VAL A 53 -27.45 1.87 7.35
C VAL A 53 -27.24 2.18 5.87
N THR A 54 -28.14 1.73 5.01
CA THR A 54 -28.04 1.90 3.56
C THR A 54 -29.07 2.88 3.00
N ASP A 55 -30.10 3.17 3.78
CA ASP A 55 -31.13 4.16 3.46
C ASP A 55 -30.74 5.55 4.00
N PRO A 56 -31.21 6.64 3.36
CA PRO A 56 -30.95 7.98 3.86
C PRO A 56 -31.70 8.23 5.18
N ILE A 57 -30.97 8.74 6.17
CA ILE A 57 -31.51 9.28 7.41
C ILE A 57 -31.94 10.72 7.14
N LEU A 58 -33.25 10.96 7.13
CA LEU A 58 -33.85 12.26 6.78
C LEU A 58 -34.61 12.93 7.93
N SER A 59 -34.87 12.18 9.00
CA SER A 59 -35.62 12.67 10.16
C SER A 59 -34.96 12.24 11.46
N LYS A 60 -35.35 12.91 12.56
CA LYS A 60 -34.96 12.50 13.92
C LYS A 60 -35.41 11.06 14.22
N ALA A 61 -36.63 10.69 13.79
CA ALA A 61 -37.15 9.35 13.99
C ALA A 61 -36.31 8.28 13.29
N ASP A 62 -35.70 8.59 12.14
CA ASP A 62 -34.75 7.69 11.49
C ASP A 62 -33.44 7.60 12.27
N ALA A 63 -32.92 8.74 12.74
CA ALA A 63 -31.67 8.77 13.50
C ALA A 63 -31.75 8.02 14.84
N ASP A 64 -32.93 8.02 15.48
CA ASP A 64 -33.18 7.37 16.77
C ASP A 64 -33.49 5.85 16.62
N LYS A 65 -33.53 5.30 15.40
CA LYS A 65 -33.73 3.85 15.19
C LYS A 65 -32.52 3.06 15.66
N ASP A 66 -32.79 1.88 16.20
CA ASP A 66 -31.75 0.89 16.42
C ASP A 66 -31.46 0.14 15.11
N TYR A 67 -30.20 0.22 14.67
CA TYR A 67 -29.74 -0.37 13.41
C TYR A 67 -28.87 -1.59 13.69
N PRO A 68 -28.96 -2.65 12.85
CA PRO A 68 -28.09 -3.80 13.00
C PRO A 68 -26.62 -3.37 12.92
N ARG A 69 -25.76 -4.02 13.70
CA ARG A 69 -24.32 -3.77 13.67
C ARG A 69 -23.62 -4.85 12.89
N TYR A 70 -22.79 -4.44 11.94
CA TYR A 70 -22.02 -5.35 11.09
C TYR A 70 -20.54 -5.28 11.44
N ASP A 71 -19.90 -6.45 11.44
CA ASP A 71 -18.45 -6.58 11.50
C ASP A 71 -17.79 -6.51 10.11
N MET A 72 -16.46 -6.62 10.07
CA MET A 72 -15.70 -6.61 8.81
C MET A 72 -16.18 -7.65 7.78
N GLN A 73 -16.50 -8.87 8.21
CA GLN A 73 -16.92 -9.95 7.31
C GLN A 73 -18.28 -9.63 6.68
N GLN A 74 -19.24 -9.19 7.51
CA GLN A 74 -20.58 -8.80 7.05
C GLN A 74 -20.54 -7.57 6.14
N ILE A 75 -19.72 -6.57 6.47
CA ILE A 75 -19.48 -5.39 5.62
C ILE A 75 -18.93 -5.80 4.24
N CYS A 76 -17.88 -6.61 4.21
CA CYS A 76 -17.27 -7.06 2.95
C CYS A 76 -18.26 -7.87 2.10
N GLN A 77 -18.97 -8.82 2.71
CA GLN A 77 -19.92 -9.68 2.00
C GLN A 77 -21.08 -8.88 1.40
N TYR A 78 -21.57 -7.86 2.11
CA TYR A 78 -22.60 -6.96 1.59
C TYR A 78 -22.09 -6.16 0.40
N PHE A 79 -20.94 -5.48 0.54
CA PHE A 79 -20.48 -4.55 -0.48
C PHE A 79 -19.91 -5.21 -1.74
N LEU A 80 -19.41 -6.46 -1.66
CA LEU A 80 -19.12 -7.25 -2.87
C LEU A 80 -20.37 -7.41 -3.75
N ASN A 81 -21.53 -7.67 -3.14
CA ASN A 81 -22.79 -7.76 -3.89
C ASN A 81 -23.28 -6.38 -4.35
N ASP A 82 -23.11 -5.35 -3.52
CA ASP A 82 -23.55 -3.97 -3.83
C ASP A 82 -22.75 -3.36 -5.00
N LEU A 83 -21.47 -3.69 -5.14
CA LEU A 83 -20.58 -3.13 -6.18
C LEU A 83 -20.54 -3.93 -7.48
N LYS A 84 -21.04 -5.17 -7.47
CA LYS A 84 -21.00 -6.09 -8.60
C LYS A 84 -21.55 -5.46 -9.89
N GLY A 85 -20.79 -5.57 -10.98
CA GLY A 85 -21.15 -5.07 -12.31
C GLY A 85 -20.87 -3.58 -12.52
N LEU A 86 -20.25 -2.90 -11.55
CA LEU A 86 -19.86 -1.49 -11.65
C LEU A 86 -18.35 -1.30 -11.91
N GLU A 87 -17.58 -2.39 -11.92
CA GLU A 87 -16.10 -2.40 -11.91
C GLU A 87 -15.48 -1.71 -13.11
N THR A 88 -16.15 -1.84 -14.27
CA THR A 88 -15.72 -1.30 -15.56
C THR A 88 -16.35 0.06 -15.89
N ILE A 89 -17.21 0.59 -15.01
CA ILE A 89 -17.77 1.93 -15.20
C ILE A 89 -16.65 2.95 -15.06
N GLU A 90 -16.54 3.81 -16.07
CA GLU A 90 -15.56 4.89 -16.09
C GLU A 90 -15.76 5.83 -14.89
N LYS A 91 -14.66 6.20 -14.23
CA LYS A 91 -14.68 7.15 -13.12
C LYS A 91 -15.07 8.54 -13.62
N PRO A 92 -15.71 9.40 -12.81
CA PRO A 92 -15.92 10.78 -13.20
C PRO A 92 -14.58 11.50 -13.43
N GLY A 93 -14.57 12.48 -14.33
CA GLY A 93 -13.38 13.24 -14.70
C GLY A 93 -13.73 14.72 -14.84
N TYR A 94 -13.63 15.47 -13.76
CA TYR A 94 -13.99 16.89 -13.69
C TYR A 94 -12.79 17.82 -13.94
N GLY A 95 -11.71 17.30 -14.50
CA GLY A 95 -10.46 18.04 -14.70
C GLY A 95 -9.70 18.28 -13.40
N VAL A 96 -9.04 19.43 -13.31
CA VAL A 96 -8.20 19.81 -12.18
C VAL A 96 -8.99 20.69 -11.22
N ILE A 97 -9.16 20.24 -9.97
CA ILE A 97 -9.82 20.97 -8.89
C ILE A 97 -8.77 21.36 -7.86
N ARG A 98 -8.58 22.66 -7.62
CA ARG A 98 -7.61 23.20 -6.64
C ARG A 98 -6.21 22.57 -6.78
N ARG A 99 -5.75 22.46 -8.04
CA ARG A 99 -4.46 21.88 -8.47
C ARG A 99 -4.38 20.35 -8.45
N VAL A 100 -5.43 19.65 -8.02
CA VAL A 100 -5.49 18.19 -7.99
C VAL A 100 -6.35 17.65 -9.11
N ASP A 101 -5.81 16.69 -9.85
CA ASP A 101 -6.57 15.97 -10.86
C ASP A 101 -7.67 15.13 -10.22
N SER A 102 -8.92 15.41 -10.58
CA SER A 102 -10.09 14.74 -10.01
C SER A 102 -10.11 13.23 -10.25
N ARG A 103 -9.34 12.71 -11.22
CA ARG A 103 -9.22 11.25 -11.43
C ARG A 103 -8.69 10.51 -10.21
N PHE A 104 -7.95 11.18 -9.33
CA PHE A 104 -7.46 10.61 -8.07
C PHE A 104 -8.50 10.59 -6.95
N PHE A 105 -9.67 11.21 -7.10
CA PHE A 105 -10.65 11.31 -6.01
C PHE A 105 -11.48 10.05 -5.80
N TYR A 106 -11.38 9.09 -6.71
CA TYR A 106 -12.28 7.94 -6.77
C TYR A 106 -11.55 6.65 -6.45
N PHE A 107 -12.23 5.78 -5.70
CA PHE A 107 -11.75 4.44 -5.39
C PHE A 107 -12.04 3.50 -6.57
N PRO A 108 -11.02 2.85 -7.17
CA PRO A 108 -11.27 1.81 -8.16
C PRO A 108 -12.01 0.63 -7.51
N ILE A 109 -13.14 0.25 -8.08
CA ILE A 109 -13.99 -0.80 -7.51
C ILE A 109 -13.25 -2.15 -7.48
N TYR A 110 -12.47 -2.48 -8.51
CA TYR A 110 -11.61 -3.68 -8.47
C TYR A 110 -10.66 -3.70 -7.26
N LEU A 111 -10.13 -2.56 -6.80
CA LEU A 111 -9.27 -2.54 -5.61
C LEU A 111 -10.07 -2.77 -4.32
N LEU A 112 -11.25 -2.16 -4.20
CA LEU A 112 -12.14 -2.39 -3.07
C LEU A 112 -12.61 -3.85 -2.99
N GLU A 113 -12.99 -4.44 -4.13
CA GLU A 113 -13.34 -5.86 -4.19
C GLU A 113 -12.16 -6.76 -3.88
N GLY A 114 -10.95 -6.40 -4.32
CA GLY A 114 -9.72 -7.09 -3.96
C GLY A 114 -9.51 -7.12 -2.45
N ASP A 115 -9.58 -5.96 -1.81
CA ASP A 115 -9.40 -5.83 -0.36
C ASP A 115 -10.52 -6.57 0.40
N MET A 116 -11.78 -6.47 -0.04
CA MET A 116 -12.89 -7.21 0.57
C MET A 116 -12.67 -8.73 0.48
N ASN A 117 -12.29 -9.24 -0.69
CA ASN A 117 -12.00 -10.66 -0.86
C ASN A 117 -10.78 -11.09 -0.02
N LEU A 118 -9.77 -10.23 0.13
CA LEU A 118 -8.61 -10.48 0.98
C LEU A 118 -8.98 -10.58 2.47
N TRP A 119 -9.92 -9.75 2.94
CA TRP A 119 -10.50 -9.84 4.29
C TRP A 119 -11.39 -11.06 4.50
N LEU A 120 -12.14 -11.48 3.48
CA LEU A 120 -13.01 -12.67 3.52
C LEU A 120 -12.24 -13.99 3.38
N GLY A 121 -10.96 -13.95 2.98
CA GLY A 121 -10.17 -15.16 2.69
C GLY A 121 -10.39 -15.75 1.29
N ASN A 122 -11.05 -15.02 0.39
CA ASN A 122 -11.25 -15.40 -1.02
C ASN A 122 -10.03 -15.01 -1.85
N TYR A 123 -8.89 -15.64 -1.58
CA TYR A 123 -7.59 -15.16 -2.06
C TYR A 123 -7.42 -15.20 -3.59
N ARG A 124 -8.02 -16.20 -4.27
CA ARG A 124 -7.96 -16.29 -5.74
C ARG A 124 -8.71 -15.14 -6.39
N GLU A 125 -9.91 -14.84 -5.90
CA GLU A 125 -10.73 -13.72 -6.36
C GLU A 125 -10.04 -12.39 -6.06
N ALA A 126 -9.45 -12.23 -4.87
CA ALA A 126 -8.68 -11.04 -4.51
C ALA A 126 -7.53 -10.78 -5.50
N ALA A 127 -6.73 -11.81 -5.80
CA ALA A 127 -5.62 -11.71 -6.75
C ALA A 127 -6.11 -11.30 -8.16
N LEU A 128 -7.22 -11.88 -8.63
CA LEU A 128 -7.81 -11.50 -9.92
C LEU A 128 -8.32 -10.06 -9.93
N CYS A 129 -8.92 -9.58 -8.84
CA CYS A 129 -9.36 -8.19 -8.72
C CYS A 129 -8.19 -7.20 -8.81
N TYR A 130 -7.09 -7.42 -8.08
CA TYR A 130 -5.91 -6.57 -8.17
C TYR A 130 -5.29 -6.60 -9.56
N TYR A 131 -5.15 -7.78 -10.16
CA TYR A 131 -4.64 -7.93 -11.53
C TYR A 131 -5.55 -7.25 -12.58
N ARG A 132 -6.87 -7.37 -12.46
CA ARG A 132 -7.82 -6.67 -13.33
C ARG A 132 -7.63 -5.16 -13.25
N TYR A 133 -7.46 -4.60 -12.06
CA TYR A 133 -7.11 -3.19 -11.94
C TYR A 133 -5.80 -2.84 -12.66
N LEU A 134 -4.72 -3.61 -12.42
CA LEU A 134 -3.41 -3.36 -13.05
C LEU A 134 -3.49 -3.44 -14.59
N SER A 135 -4.21 -4.43 -15.12
CA SER A 135 -4.34 -4.67 -16.56
C SER A 135 -5.32 -3.71 -17.27
N THR A 136 -6.24 -3.05 -16.55
CA THR A 136 -7.23 -2.15 -17.17
C THR A 136 -7.12 -0.69 -16.76
N ARG A 137 -6.23 -0.31 -15.82
CA ARG A 137 -6.12 1.08 -15.33
C ARG A 137 -6.03 2.10 -16.47
N ASN A 138 -5.24 1.78 -17.48
CA ASN A 138 -4.91 2.67 -18.59
C ASN A 138 -5.67 2.34 -19.89
N GLY A 139 -6.67 1.44 -19.84
CA GLY A 139 -7.38 0.92 -21.01
C GLY A 139 -6.80 -0.40 -21.53
N GLU A 140 -7.33 -0.89 -22.66
CA GLU A 140 -6.89 -2.14 -23.29
C GLU A 140 -5.49 -2.02 -23.91
N ASN A 141 -4.71 -3.10 -23.86
CA ASN A 141 -3.35 -3.18 -24.41
C ASN A 141 -2.37 -2.12 -23.84
N VAL A 142 -2.55 -1.71 -22.58
CA VAL A 142 -1.63 -0.82 -21.89
C VAL A 142 -1.17 -1.46 -20.59
N GLY A 143 0.14 -1.52 -20.37
CA GLY A 143 0.70 -1.99 -19.10
C GLY A 143 0.56 -0.95 -17.99
N TYR A 144 0.52 -1.43 -16.75
CA TYR A 144 0.74 -0.60 -15.57
C TYR A 144 1.90 -1.16 -14.73
N PRO A 145 3.12 -1.21 -15.32
CA PRO A 145 4.28 -1.79 -14.68
C PRO A 145 4.69 -0.96 -13.46
N ILE A 146 5.42 -1.57 -12.54
CA ILE A 146 5.80 -0.96 -11.26
C ILE A 146 6.73 0.25 -11.37
N SER A 147 7.33 0.49 -12.54
CA SER A 147 8.40 1.45 -12.83
C SER A 147 9.79 0.95 -12.47
N ASN A 148 10.82 1.55 -13.07
CA ASN A 148 12.24 1.34 -12.76
C ASN A 148 12.78 2.31 -11.67
N SER A 149 11.87 3.05 -11.02
CA SER A 149 12.19 4.03 -9.98
C SER A 149 12.75 3.35 -8.72
N THR A 150 13.96 3.75 -8.32
CA THR A 150 14.66 3.18 -7.15
C THR A 150 15.40 4.28 -6.39
N ASN A 151 15.62 4.07 -5.09
CA ASN A 151 16.72 4.71 -4.37
C ASN A 151 17.90 3.76 -4.40
N CYS A 152 19.00 4.19 -5.01
CA CYS A 152 20.14 3.32 -5.20
C CYS A 152 21.48 4.03 -5.04
N TRP A 153 22.51 3.27 -4.72
CA TRP A 153 23.88 3.72 -4.84
C TRP A 153 24.27 3.82 -6.31
N SER A 154 25.08 4.81 -6.67
CA SER A 154 25.62 4.91 -8.04
C SER A 154 26.40 3.66 -8.41
N ARG A 155 26.08 3.02 -9.54
CA ARG A 155 26.76 1.81 -10.05
C ARG A 155 28.25 2.00 -10.38
N ASN A 156 28.71 3.25 -10.42
CA ASN A 156 30.10 3.62 -10.70
C ASN A 156 30.95 3.80 -9.43
N SER A 157 30.35 3.74 -8.23
CA SER A 157 31.04 3.90 -6.96
C SER A 157 30.78 2.71 -6.07
N THR A 158 31.81 2.29 -5.35
CA THR A 158 31.73 1.29 -4.27
C THR A 158 32.08 1.89 -2.92
N HIS A 159 32.13 3.23 -2.84
CA HIS A 159 32.48 3.99 -1.65
C HIS A 159 31.26 4.42 -0.82
N TRP A 160 30.03 4.16 -1.32
CA TRP A 160 28.77 4.47 -0.60
C TRP A 160 28.64 5.97 -0.27
N ASP A 161 29.14 6.80 -1.17
CA ASP A 161 29.28 8.25 -1.04
C ASP A 161 28.24 9.02 -1.86
N MET A 162 27.67 8.39 -2.88
CA MET A 162 26.69 9.00 -3.77
C MET A 162 25.46 8.10 -3.98
N SER A 163 24.39 8.40 -3.24
CA SER A 163 23.07 7.82 -3.47
C SER A 163 22.31 8.63 -4.53
N LEU A 164 21.83 7.94 -5.56
CA LEU A 164 20.81 8.46 -6.47
C LEU A 164 19.46 8.24 -5.81
N SER A 165 19.02 9.25 -5.05
CA SER A 165 17.67 9.29 -4.53
C SER A 165 16.80 10.10 -5.45
N GLN A 166 15.63 9.58 -5.76
CA GLN A 166 14.77 10.17 -6.75
C GLN A 166 13.36 10.35 -6.14
N THR A 167 13.34 10.73 -4.83
CA THR A 167 12.22 10.78 -3.85
C THR A 167 10.82 11.16 -4.35
N SER A 168 10.71 11.87 -5.48
CA SER A 168 9.49 12.34 -6.13
C SER A 168 8.44 11.27 -6.47
N TRP A 169 8.72 9.98 -6.27
CA TRP A 169 7.73 8.90 -6.44
C TRP A 169 7.24 8.27 -5.14
N PHE A 170 7.87 8.61 -4.01
CA PHE A 170 7.24 8.49 -2.69
C PHE A 170 6.46 9.77 -2.34
N ARG A 171 6.77 10.89 -3.03
CA ARG A 171 6.06 12.17 -2.93
C ARG A 171 5.10 12.31 -4.12
N GLU A 172 3.83 11.95 -3.99
CA GLU A 172 2.96 12.02 -5.17
C GLU A 172 2.54 13.45 -5.50
N GLY A 173 2.59 13.76 -6.79
CA GLY A 173 2.15 15.04 -7.34
C GLY A 173 0.64 15.06 -7.59
N ASN A 174 0.11 16.26 -7.72
CA ASN A 174 -1.32 16.49 -7.93
C ASN A 174 -1.78 16.29 -9.39
N SER A 175 -0.90 15.78 -10.26
CA SER A 175 -1.12 15.62 -11.70
C SER A 175 -1.17 14.15 -12.10
N TYR A 176 -2.18 13.79 -12.87
CA TYR A 176 -2.35 12.42 -13.36
C TYR A 176 -1.50 12.12 -14.59
N SER A 177 -0.86 10.95 -14.59
CA SER A 177 -0.23 10.31 -15.75
C SER A 177 -0.53 8.81 -15.77
N GLN A 178 -0.35 8.17 -16.93
CA GLN A 178 -0.52 6.72 -17.09
C GLN A 178 0.48 5.91 -16.25
N THR A 179 1.58 6.53 -15.81
CA THR A 179 2.63 5.92 -14.99
C THR A 179 2.65 6.43 -13.56
N SER A 180 1.69 7.31 -13.18
CA SER A 180 1.55 7.83 -11.82
C SER A 180 1.54 6.71 -10.82
N GLU A 181 2.33 6.83 -9.76
CA GLU A 181 2.28 5.94 -8.61
C GLU A 181 0.91 6.05 -7.91
N LEU A 182 0.35 7.26 -7.87
CA LEU A 182 -0.91 7.55 -7.18
C LEU A 182 -2.09 6.90 -7.88
N VAL A 183 -2.96 6.29 -7.10
CA VAL A 183 -4.23 5.74 -7.57
C VAL A 183 -5.41 6.52 -7.01
N THR A 184 -5.44 6.70 -5.69
CA THR A 184 -6.53 7.39 -5.01
C THR A 184 -6.02 8.24 -3.86
N LEU A 185 -6.52 9.46 -3.74
CA LEU A 185 -6.30 10.36 -2.61
C LEU A 185 -7.64 10.95 -2.13
N ILE A 186 -7.67 11.36 -0.86
CA ILE A 186 -8.71 12.22 -0.31
C ILE A 186 -8.17 13.65 -0.34
N PRO A 187 -8.79 14.55 -1.15
CA PRO A 187 -8.29 15.91 -1.28
C PRO A 187 -8.60 16.72 -0.02
N GLY A 188 -7.60 17.42 0.48
CA GLY A 188 -7.76 18.38 1.57
C GLY A 188 -8.03 19.79 1.06
N ASP A 189 -8.71 20.59 1.87
CA ASP A 189 -8.87 22.02 1.59
C ASP A 189 -7.54 22.76 1.57
N SER A 190 -7.47 23.89 0.84
CA SER A 190 -6.19 24.57 0.60
C SER A 190 -5.67 25.27 1.85
N ILE A 191 -6.57 25.68 2.75
CA ILE A 191 -6.26 26.40 3.99
C ILE A 191 -7.06 25.82 5.17
N PRO A 192 -6.50 25.86 6.40
CA PRO A 192 -7.17 25.32 7.58
C PRO A 192 -8.56 25.89 7.88
N SER A 193 -8.80 27.15 7.54
CA SER A 193 -10.08 27.83 7.83
C SER A 193 -11.27 27.31 7.03
N GLU A 194 -11.05 26.48 6.01
CA GLU A 194 -12.11 25.85 5.19
C GLU A 194 -12.62 24.53 5.80
N GLY A 195 -11.95 24.00 6.83
CA GLY A 195 -12.47 22.92 7.67
C GLY A 195 -11.98 21.50 7.32
N ASN A 196 -11.88 21.12 6.04
CA ASN A 196 -11.43 19.76 5.64
C ASN A 196 -9.93 19.72 5.31
N TYR A 197 -9.13 20.36 6.16
CA TYR A 197 -7.69 20.49 5.97
C TYR A 197 -6.94 19.39 6.75
N SER A 198 -6.15 18.56 6.05
CA SER A 198 -5.36 17.51 6.71
C SER A 198 -4.15 18.07 7.45
N GLN A 199 -4.01 17.69 8.73
CA GLN A 199 -2.86 18.06 9.54
C GLN A 199 -1.67 17.09 9.39
N LEU A 200 -1.76 16.05 8.54
CA LEU A 200 -0.69 15.05 8.41
C LEU A 200 0.67 15.70 8.12
N ARG A 201 0.75 16.69 7.21
CA ARG A 201 2.01 17.40 6.95
C ARG A 201 2.63 18.04 8.20
N ASN A 202 1.79 18.52 9.13
CA ASN A 202 2.23 19.14 10.39
C ASN A 202 2.50 18.08 11.48
N LEU A 203 1.96 16.88 11.39
CA LEU A 203 2.30 15.79 12.30
C LEU A 203 3.67 15.18 11.96
N PHE A 204 3.98 15.09 10.67
CA PHE A 204 5.17 14.42 10.14
C PHE A 204 6.35 15.34 9.81
N ASN A 205 6.17 16.66 9.74
CA ASN A 205 7.24 17.61 9.39
C ASN A 205 7.34 18.76 10.38
N SER A 206 8.56 19.22 10.64
CA SER A 206 8.82 20.46 11.38
C SER A 206 8.40 21.66 10.53
N ARG A 207 7.43 22.43 11.01
CA ARG A 207 6.86 23.60 10.32
C ARG A 207 6.64 24.77 11.28
N SER A 208 6.47 25.97 10.74
CA SER A 208 6.07 27.13 11.57
C SER A 208 4.77 26.86 12.33
N GLU A 209 3.82 26.18 11.68
CA GLU A 209 2.47 25.91 12.18
C GLU A 209 2.43 24.98 13.40
N ASN A 210 3.50 24.19 13.65
CA ASN A 210 3.61 23.30 14.81
C ASN A 210 4.81 23.65 15.71
N GLU A 211 5.33 24.88 15.62
CA GLU A 211 6.54 25.31 16.35
C GLU A 211 7.75 24.37 16.11
N TYR A 212 7.84 23.77 14.92
CA TYR A 212 8.86 22.79 14.54
C TYR A 212 8.84 21.49 15.35
N LYS A 213 7.76 21.22 16.11
CA LYS A 213 7.57 20.00 16.90
C LYS A 213 6.76 18.96 16.12
N VAL A 214 7.44 17.93 15.64
CA VAL A 214 6.77 16.78 15.03
C VAL A 214 6.11 15.89 16.08
N SER A 215 5.01 15.24 15.69
CA SER A 215 4.31 14.26 16.53
C SER A 215 4.56 12.83 16.09
N VAL A 216 5.01 12.63 14.84
CA VAL A 216 5.22 11.30 14.27
C VAL A 216 6.59 11.23 13.60
N VAL A 217 7.35 10.20 13.98
CA VAL A 217 8.69 9.87 13.46
C VAL A 217 8.76 8.35 13.20
N PRO A 218 9.72 7.86 12.40
CA PRO A 218 9.96 6.43 12.27
C PRO A 218 10.07 5.73 13.63
N SER A 219 9.48 4.55 13.73
CA SER A 219 9.66 3.69 14.89
C SER A 219 11.06 3.07 14.87
N GLN A 220 11.60 2.72 16.04
CA GLN A 220 12.89 2.02 16.10
C GLN A 220 12.83 0.69 15.35
N SER A 221 11.69 -0.01 15.38
CA SER A 221 11.51 -1.25 14.60
C SER A 221 11.61 -1.02 13.09
N LEU A 222 11.10 0.10 12.57
CA LEU A 222 11.22 0.41 11.15
C LEU A 222 12.68 0.70 10.77
N ILE A 223 13.40 1.43 11.64
CA ILE A 223 14.84 1.67 11.46
C ILE A 223 15.59 0.34 11.44
N ASN A 224 15.39 -0.51 12.45
CA ASN A 224 16.03 -1.82 12.54
C ASN A 224 15.68 -2.71 11.32
N LEU A 225 14.43 -2.69 10.86
CA LEU A 225 14.01 -3.43 9.68
C LEU A 225 14.73 -2.94 8.41
N SER A 226 14.84 -1.63 8.24
CA SER A 226 15.58 -1.01 7.13
C SER A 226 17.05 -1.44 7.16
N GLU A 227 17.69 -1.35 8.33
CA GLU A 227 19.10 -1.72 8.53
C GLU A 227 19.37 -3.22 8.36
N ALA A 228 18.40 -4.07 8.68
CA ALA A 228 18.52 -5.53 8.55
C ALA A 228 18.48 -6.01 7.09
N GLN A 229 18.01 -5.18 6.14
CA GLN A 229 18.00 -5.56 4.73
C GLN A 229 19.42 -5.64 4.16
N THR A 230 19.61 -6.54 3.20
CA THR A 230 20.88 -6.66 2.48
C THR A 230 20.80 -5.91 1.16
N TYR A 231 21.54 -4.80 1.04
CA TYR A 231 21.62 -4.06 -0.21
C TYR A 231 22.54 -4.78 -1.20
N CYS A 232 21.96 -5.30 -2.29
CA CYS A 232 22.69 -5.93 -3.38
C CYS A 232 23.11 -4.88 -4.41
N HIS A 233 24.41 -4.59 -4.48
CA HIS A 233 24.96 -3.63 -5.41
C HIS A 233 25.54 -4.34 -6.65
N TYR A 234 24.94 -4.08 -7.80
CA TYR A 234 25.40 -4.57 -9.09
C TYR A 234 26.11 -3.44 -9.86
N THR A 235 27.44 -3.54 -9.94
CA THR A 235 28.29 -2.47 -10.46
C THR A 235 28.10 -2.25 -11.97
N SER A 236 28.65 -1.16 -12.50
CA SER A 236 28.72 -0.90 -13.95
C SER A 236 29.55 -1.95 -14.70
N THR A 237 30.50 -2.59 -14.01
CA THR A 237 31.29 -3.72 -14.50
C THR A 237 30.62 -5.08 -14.29
N ARG A 238 29.35 -5.10 -13.85
CA ARG A 238 28.54 -6.32 -13.66
C ARG A 238 29.04 -7.26 -12.55
N ASN A 239 29.67 -6.70 -11.52
CA ASN A 239 30.02 -7.44 -10.31
C ASN A 239 28.94 -7.25 -9.25
N VAL A 240 28.60 -8.32 -8.54
CA VAL A 240 27.74 -8.27 -7.35
C VAL A 240 28.62 -8.06 -6.13
N ILE A 241 28.35 -6.99 -5.39
CA ILE A 241 28.90 -6.72 -4.06
C ILE A 241 27.76 -6.29 -3.13
N TYR A 242 28.01 -6.27 -1.83
CA TYR A 242 27.01 -5.92 -0.83
C TYR A 242 27.42 -4.68 -0.05
N ALA A 243 26.47 -3.78 0.23
CA ALA A 243 26.76 -2.58 0.99
C ALA A 243 27.14 -2.93 2.45
N PRO A 244 28.10 -2.21 3.06
CA PRO A 244 28.49 -2.43 4.43
C PRO A 244 27.41 -1.94 5.40
N THR A 245 27.51 -2.38 6.64
CA THR A 245 26.72 -1.85 7.76
C THR A 245 27.38 -0.61 8.38
N GLY A 246 26.64 0.11 9.22
CA GLY A 246 27.17 1.27 9.97
C GLY A 246 27.24 2.57 9.17
N LEU A 247 26.55 2.63 8.02
CA LEU A 247 26.37 3.86 7.26
C LEU A 247 25.41 4.81 7.99
N SER A 248 25.71 6.11 7.95
CA SER A 248 24.92 7.14 8.61
C SER A 248 23.62 7.46 7.87
N ASN A 249 22.77 8.32 8.44
CA ASN A 249 21.57 8.86 7.78
C ASN A 249 20.57 7.80 7.27
N ASN A 250 20.42 6.69 7.99
CA ASN A 250 19.57 5.55 7.61
C ASN A 250 19.94 4.93 6.25
N GLN A 251 21.21 4.98 5.86
CA GLN A 251 21.69 4.45 4.58
C GLN A 251 22.25 3.02 4.67
N THR A 252 22.17 2.39 5.85
CA THR A 252 22.47 0.95 6.01
C THR A 252 21.26 0.12 5.55
N GLY A 253 21.51 -0.90 4.73
CA GLY A 253 20.47 -1.79 4.23
C GLY A 253 19.55 -1.13 3.19
N ASP A 254 18.27 -1.01 3.51
CA ASP A 254 17.26 -0.43 2.61
C ASP A 254 17.34 1.12 2.57
N LEU A 255 17.41 1.68 1.36
CA LEU A 255 17.56 3.13 1.17
C LEU A 255 16.24 3.93 1.16
N ARG A 256 15.07 3.28 1.18
CA ARG A 256 13.78 3.99 1.12
C ARG A 256 13.57 4.87 2.32
N LEU A 257 13.89 4.41 3.53
CA LEU A 257 13.76 5.21 4.73
C LEU A 257 14.60 6.49 4.63
N SER A 258 15.87 6.39 4.23
CA SER A 258 16.74 7.56 4.03
C SER A 258 16.21 8.56 3.00
N SER A 259 15.46 8.08 2.00
CA SER A 259 14.89 8.90 0.94
C SER A 259 13.65 9.68 1.37
N VAL A 260 12.89 9.13 2.34
CA VAL A 260 11.63 9.72 2.76
C VAL A 260 11.73 10.50 4.06
N TYR A 261 12.64 10.10 4.95
CA TYR A 261 12.79 10.69 6.27
C TYR A 261 14.20 11.27 6.45
N SER A 262 14.26 12.53 6.85
CA SER A 262 15.50 13.18 7.27
C SER A 262 15.31 13.93 8.57
N SER A 263 16.38 13.98 9.37
CA SER A 263 16.48 14.79 10.57
C SER A 263 17.84 15.48 10.58
N MET A 264 17.85 16.80 10.79
CA MET A 264 19.06 17.59 10.80
C MET A 264 19.00 18.70 11.85
N LYS A 265 20.13 19.01 12.47
CA LYS A 265 20.24 20.16 13.37
C LYS A 265 20.25 21.46 12.57
N SER A 266 19.47 22.43 13.03
CA SER A 266 19.40 23.77 12.43
C SER A 266 19.51 24.84 13.51
N ASP A 267 20.47 25.74 13.35
CA ASP A 267 20.63 26.91 14.22
C ASP A 267 19.70 28.03 13.78
N ARG A 268 18.73 28.36 14.64
CA ARG A 268 17.85 29.50 14.42
C ARG A 268 18.44 30.73 15.09
N ILE A 269 19.18 31.50 14.29
CA ILE A 269 19.88 32.72 14.70
C ILE A 269 18.94 33.71 15.40
N GLU A 270 17.70 33.85 14.92
CA GLU A 270 16.69 34.75 15.52
C GLU A 270 16.21 34.34 16.92
N GLN A 271 16.35 33.06 17.28
CA GLN A 271 15.89 32.51 18.57
C GLN A 271 17.04 32.05 19.47
N ASN A 272 18.29 32.19 19.01
CA ASN A 272 19.51 31.67 19.65
C ASN A 272 19.35 30.21 20.14
N LYS A 273 18.74 29.36 19.30
CA LYS A 273 18.43 27.96 19.61
C LYS A 273 18.78 27.06 18.42
N THR A 274 19.41 25.93 18.71
CA THR A 274 19.52 24.80 17.80
C THR A 274 18.28 23.93 17.96
N ILE A 275 17.60 23.62 16.85
CA ILE A 275 16.46 22.71 16.82
C ILE A 275 16.73 21.53 15.89
N ASP A 276 16.11 20.39 16.17
CA ASP A 276 16.05 19.27 15.24
C ASP A 276 14.93 19.52 14.23
N VAL A 277 15.29 19.64 12.95
CA VAL A 277 14.35 19.81 11.85
C VAL A 277 14.12 18.45 11.21
N VAL A 278 12.87 18.01 11.22
CA VAL A 278 12.44 16.75 10.63
C VAL A 278 11.65 17.01 9.35
N SER A 279 11.95 16.24 8.31
CA SER A 279 11.14 16.18 7.10
C SER A 279 10.72 14.75 6.78
N ASN A 280 9.46 14.61 6.39
CA ASN A 280 8.90 13.40 5.80
C ASN A 280 8.32 13.73 4.42
N SER A 281 8.90 13.13 3.41
CA SER A 281 8.57 13.34 2.01
C SER A 281 7.14 12.94 1.66
N LYS A 282 6.59 11.91 2.27
CA LYS A 282 5.27 11.38 1.90
C LYS A 282 4.13 12.32 2.28
N HIS A 283 4.37 13.25 3.22
CA HIS A 283 3.36 14.15 3.77
C HIS A 283 3.75 15.63 3.58
N ASN A 284 3.85 16.12 2.35
CA ASN A 284 4.21 17.53 2.09
C ASN A 284 3.02 18.46 1.82
N ASP A 285 1.87 17.91 1.44
CA ASP A 285 0.68 18.67 1.11
C ASP A 285 -0.48 18.35 2.06
N GLN A 286 -1.65 18.88 1.77
CA GLN A 286 -2.86 18.71 2.57
C GLN A 286 -3.67 17.45 2.23
N ASN A 287 -3.22 16.66 1.26
CA ASN A 287 -3.98 15.53 0.76
C ASN A 287 -3.65 14.27 1.56
N VAL A 288 -4.57 13.31 1.57
CA VAL A 288 -4.34 11.99 2.18
C VAL A 288 -4.29 10.97 1.07
N GLN A 289 -3.11 10.42 0.79
CA GLN A 289 -2.94 9.33 -0.16
C GLN A 289 -3.55 8.04 0.43
N VAL A 290 -4.28 7.28 -0.40
CA VAL A 290 -4.97 6.06 0.06
C VAL A 290 -4.48 4.83 -0.69
N TYR A 291 -4.47 4.86 -2.03
CA TYR A 291 -3.94 3.77 -2.85
C TYR A 291 -2.80 4.28 -3.73
N ARG A 292 -1.75 3.47 -3.80
CA ARG A 292 -0.63 3.63 -4.73
C ARG A 292 -0.37 2.34 -5.47
N ARG A 293 0.30 2.42 -6.62
CA ARG A 293 0.65 1.27 -7.47
C ARG A 293 1.36 0.18 -6.67
N SER A 294 2.41 0.52 -5.92
CA SER A 294 3.20 -0.48 -5.19
C SER A 294 2.37 -1.24 -4.15
N MET A 295 1.41 -0.57 -3.48
CA MET A 295 0.45 -1.21 -2.58
C MET A 295 -0.42 -2.25 -3.32
N VAL A 296 -0.87 -1.95 -4.54
CA VAL A 296 -1.65 -2.91 -5.34
C VAL A 296 -0.83 -4.16 -5.67
N TYR A 297 0.45 -4.01 -6.00
CA TYR A 297 1.34 -5.15 -6.24
C TYR A 297 1.61 -5.96 -4.96
N LEU A 298 1.76 -5.31 -3.80
CA LEU A 298 1.94 -5.98 -2.51
C LEU A 298 0.69 -6.75 -2.08
N HIS A 299 -0.51 -6.16 -2.22
CA HIS A 299 -1.76 -6.86 -1.94
C HIS A 299 -2.00 -8.01 -2.95
N LEU A 300 -1.61 -7.85 -4.22
CA LEU A 300 -1.60 -8.95 -5.19
C LEU A 300 -0.67 -10.08 -4.74
N ALA A 301 0.54 -9.75 -4.28
CA ALA A 301 1.47 -10.74 -3.75
C ALA A 301 0.90 -11.46 -2.52
N GLU A 302 0.27 -10.73 -1.59
CA GLU A 302 -0.39 -11.32 -0.41
C GLU A 302 -1.50 -12.29 -0.82
N ALA A 303 -2.37 -11.87 -1.74
CA ALA A 303 -3.46 -12.68 -2.25
C ALA A 303 -2.94 -13.94 -2.98
N LEU A 304 -1.95 -13.80 -3.86
CA LEU A 304 -1.32 -14.94 -4.56
C LEU A 304 -0.67 -15.92 -3.58
N ASN A 305 0.06 -15.39 -2.59
CA ASN A 305 0.72 -16.20 -1.57
C ASN A 305 -0.31 -17.06 -0.81
N ARG A 306 -1.37 -16.42 -0.30
CA ARG A 306 -2.43 -17.10 0.45
C ARG A 306 -3.35 -17.97 -0.40
N ALA A 307 -3.39 -17.74 -1.71
CA ALA A 307 -4.02 -18.65 -2.67
C ALA A 307 -3.18 -19.91 -2.97
N GLY A 308 -2.00 -20.07 -2.36
CA GLY A 308 -1.12 -21.23 -2.53
C GLY A 308 -0.02 -21.04 -3.57
N PHE A 309 0.29 -19.80 -3.97
CA PHE A 309 1.30 -19.48 -4.97
C PHE A 309 2.46 -18.63 -4.41
N PRO A 310 3.15 -19.06 -3.33
CA PRO A 310 4.20 -18.27 -2.67
C PRO A 310 5.33 -17.87 -3.63
N ARG A 311 5.69 -18.76 -4.57
CA ARG A 311 6.70 -18.44 -5.60
C ARG A 311 6.25 -17.31 -6.52
N PHE A 312 4.98 -17.27 -6.94
CA PHE A 312 4.48 -16.18 -7.79
C PHE A 312 4.51 -14.85 -7.02
N ALA A 313 4.04 -14.87 -5.77
CA ALA A 313 4.12 -13.71 -4.89
C ALA A 313 5.56 -13.23 -4.69
N PHE A 314 6.51 -14.15 -4.49
CA PHE A 314 7.91 -13.84 -4.29
C PHE A 314 8.57 -13.22 -5.52
N GLU A 315 8.21 -13.64 -6.75
CA GLU A 315 8.72 -13.01 -7.97
C GLU A 315 8.28 -11.53 -8.09
N ILE A 316 7.10 -11.15 -7.58
CA ILE A 316 6.69 -9.73 -7.50
C ILE A 316 7.68 -8.94 -6.62
N LEU A 317 8.17 -9.52 -5.53
CA LEU A 317 9.10 -8.87 -4.61
C LEU A 317 10.53 -8.82 -5.16
N LYS A 318 11.04 -9.94 -5.70
CA LYS A 318 12.45 -10.10 -6.07
C LYS A 318 12.76 -9.57 -7.47
N ASP A 319 12.00 -10.03 -8.45
CA ASP A 319 12.38 -10.02 -9.87
C ASP A 319 11.50 -9.07 -10.71
N GLY A 320 10.30 -8.80 -10.22
CA GLY A 320 9.23 -8.21 -11.02
C GLY A 320 8.59 -9.25 -11.93
N VAL A 321 7.34 -9.01 -12.33
CA VAL A 321 6.54 -9.97 -13.09
C VAL A 321 6.38 -9.57 -14.55
N ASN A 322 6.60 -10.52 -15.43
CA ASN A 322 6.18 -10.54 -16.82
C ASN A 322 5.83 -11.99 -17.22
N ASP A 323 5.30 -12.20 -18.43
CA ASP A 323 4.89 -13.52 -18.90
C ASP A 323 6.06 -14.52 -18.93
N GLU A 324 7.27 -14.08 -19.26
CA GLU A 324 8.47 -14.93 -19.24
C GLU A 324 8.75 -15.49 -17.84
N ILE A 325 8.73 -14.64 -16.81
CA ILE A 325 8.95 -15.06 -15.42
C ILE A 325 7.87 -15.99 -14.93
N ILE A 326 6.62 -15.75 -15.31
CA ILE A 326 5.52 -16.65 -14.97
C ILE A 326 5.77 -18.04 -15.59
N GLN A 327 6.12 -18.10 -16.88
CA GLN A 327 6.38 -19.37 -17.56
C GLN A 327 7.62 -20.10 -17.05
N GLU A 328 8.72 -19.37 -16.78
CA GLU A 328 9.99 -19.97 -16.38
C GLU A 328 10.01 -20.35 -14.89
N LYS A 329 9.54 -19.46 -14.02
CA LYS A 329 9.73 -19.58 -12.58
C LYS A 329 8.47 -19.98 -11.83
N VAL A 330 7.27 -19.72 -12.35
CA VAL A 330 6.01 -20.00 -11.63
C VAL A 330 5.37 -21.30 -12.10
N ILE A 331 5.01 -21.39 -13.37
CA ILE A 331 4.25 -22.52 -13.95
C ILE A 331 4.86 -23.91 -13.66
N PRO A 332 6.19 -24.12 -13.67
CA PRO A 332 6.76 -25.44 -13.40
C PRO A 332 6.39 -26.03 -12.04
N TYR A 333 6.06 -25.18 -11.06
CA TYR A 333 5.73 -25.56 -9.69
C TYR A 333 4.22 -25.71 -9.44
N TYR A 334 3.37 -25.19 -10.34
CA TYR A 334 1.91 -25.15 -10.16
C TYR A 334 1.16 -25.67 -11.39
N LYS A 335 1.63 -26.79 -11.97
CA LYS A 335 1.10 -27.35 -13.22
C LYS A 335 -0.41 -27.59 -13.20
N ALA A 336 -0.94 -28.07 -12.07
CA ALA A 336 -2.36 -28.32 -11.88
C ALA A 336 -3.22 -27.04 -11.95
N ASP A 337 -2.64 -25.90 -11.59
CA ASP A 337 -3.30 -24.59 -11.59
C ASP A 337 -2.90 -23.71 -12.77
N SER A 338 -2.17 -24.25 -13.76
CA SER A 338 -1.67 -23.50 -14.92
C SER A 338 -2.78 -22.74 -15.67
N ALA A 339 -3.97 -23.34 -15.81
CA ALA A 339 -5.12 -22.69 -16.43
C ALA A 339 -5.64 -21.48 -15.62
N TRP A 340 -5.58 -21.56 -14.29
CA TRP A 340 -5.97 -20.44 -13.43
C TRP A 340 -4.91 -19.34 -13.48
N ILE A 341 -3.62 -19.70 -13.43
CA ILE A 341 -2.47 -18.77 -13.53
C ILE A 341 -2.44 -18.07 -14.90
N ALA A 342 -2.89 -18.73 -15.97
CA ALA A 342 -2.95 -18.14 -17.31
C ALA A 342 -3.90 -16.92 -17.42
N GLN A 343 -4.74 -16.66 -16.42
CA GLN A 343 -5.52 -15.43 -16.34
C GLN A 343 -4.67 -14.19 -16.03
N PHE A 344 -3.47 -14.37 -15.48
CA PHE A 344 -2.50 -13.31 -15.22
C PHE A 344 -1.55 -13.20 -16.41
N SER A 345 -1.76 -12.18 -17.25
CA SER A 345 -0.90 -11.86 -18.37
C SER A 345 -0.24 -10.50 -18.16
N PHE A 346 1.08 -10.52 -18.11
CA PHE A 346 1.95 -9.36 -18.03
C PHE A 346 2.85 -9.38 -19.26
N PRO A 347 2.34 -8.97 -20.45
CA PRO A 347 3.06 -9.13 -21.71
C PRO A 347 4.46 -8.52 -21.65
N SER A 348 5.50 -9.29 -22.01
CA SER A 348 6.91 -8.86 -21.89
C SER A 348 7.24 -7.58 -22.67
N ASN A 349 6.46 -7.24 -23.70
CA ASN A 349 6.61 -5.99 -24.45
C ASN A 349 6.06 -4.76 -23.70
N MET A 350 5.18 -4.96 -22.70
CA MET A 350 4.62 -3.91 -21.84
C MET A 350 5.26 -3.89 -20.45
N TYR A 351 5.64 -5.07 -19.95
CA TYR A 351 6.32 -5.28 -18.67
C TYR A 351 7.77 -5.69 -18.93
N VAL A 352 8.55 -4.72 -19.39
CA VAL A 352 9.96 -4.93 -19.76
C VAL A 352 10.77 -4.92 -18.47
N ARG A 353 11.23 -6.11 -18.09
CA ARG A 353 12.06 -6.31 -16.89
C ARG A 353 13.43 -5.65 -17.03
N ARG A 354 13.93 -5.19 -15.89
CA ARG A 354 15.31 -4.73 -15.72
C ARG A 354 16.28 -5.87 -16.06
N SER A 355 17.28 -5.59 -16.91
CA SER A 355 18.14 -6.60 -17.55
C SER A 355 19.60 -6.61 -17.08
N GLY A 356 19.98 -5.67 -16.21
CA GLY A 356 21.37 -5.49 -15.77
C GLY A 356 22.28 -4.77 -16.78
N ALA A 357 21.74 -4.34 -17.93
CA ALA A 357 22.46 -3.54 -18.90
C ALA A 357 23.08 -2.28 -18.25
N TYR A 358 24.24 -1.85 -18.76
CA TYR A 358 24.88 -0.60 -18.36
C TYR A 358 25.42 0.12 -19.59
N PRO A 359 24.94 1.34 -19.93
CA PRO A 359 23.81 2.04 -19.27
C PRO A 359 22.49 1.26 -19.37
N GLU A 360 21.53 1.59 -18.49
CA GLU A 360 20.20 0.96 -18.44
C GLU A 360 19.43 1.19 -19.75
N LEU A 361 18.56 0.23 -20.12
CA LEU A 361 17.76 0.34 -21.33
C LEU A 361 16.55 1.25 -21.07
N ALA A 362 16.30 2.21 -21.97
CA ALA A 362 15.18 3.14 -21.84
C ALA A 362 13.79 2.47 -21.82
N SER A 363 13.69 1.23 -22.32
CA SER A 363 12.46 0.45 -22.33
C SER A 363 12.13 -0.22 -20.99
N GLU A 364 13.12 -0.39 -20.10
CA GLU A 364 12.94 -1.08 -18.81
C GLU A 364 11.98 -0.30 -17.91
N ASN A 365 10.95 -0.99 -17.44
CA ASN A 365 9.90 -0.38 -16.63
C ASN A 365 9.40 -1.30 -15.50
N THR A 366 9.97 -2.50 -15.36
CA THR A 366 9.54 -3.51 -14.39
C THR A 366 10.74 -4.02 -13.59
N LEU A 367 10.62 -4.05 -12.26
CA LEU A 367 11.59 -4.62 -11.32
C LEU A 367 10.85 -5.22 -10.11
N GLY A 368 11.53 -5.98 -9.26
CA GLY A 368 10.96 -6.43 -7.99
C GLY A 368 10.81 -5.28 -6.99
N ILE A 369 9.77 -5.28 -6.17
CA ILE A 369 9.53 -4.21 -5.17
C ILE A 369 10.75 -4.01 -4.26
N HIS A 370 11.40 -5.10 -3.85
CA HIS A 370 12.56 -5.07 -2.97
C HIS A 370 13.73 -4.26 -3.57
N SER A 371 13.87 -4.28 -4.90
CA SER A 371 14.90 -3.52 -5.63
C SER A 371 14.72 -2.00 -5.57
N ARG A 372 13.56 -1.51 -5.12
CA ARG A 372 13.31 -0.07 -4.95
C ARG A 372 14.12 0.57 -3.82
N GLY A 373 14.55 -0.23 -2.85
CA GLY A 373 15.38 0.21 -1.72
C GLY A 373 16.66 -0.60 -1.52
N CYS A 374 16.69 -1.85 -1.98
CA CYS A 374 17.78 -2.80 -1.71
C CYS A 374 18.63 -3.14 -2.95
N GLY A 375 18.57 -2.31 -4.00
CA GLY A 375 19.45 -2.40 -5.16
C GLY A 375 18.97 -3.41 -6.21
N TRP A 376 19.74 -4.48 -6.42
CA TRP A 376 19.52 -5.47 -7.48
C TRP A 376 19.12 -6.83 -6.91
N SER A 377 17.88 -6.90 -6.42
CA SER A 377 17.32 -8.09 -5.77
C SER A 377 17.32 -9.33 -6.66
N GLU A 378 17.20 -9.16 -7.98
CA GLU A 378 17.31 -10.24 -8.97
C GLU A 378 18.69 -10.94 -8.95
N TYR A 379 19.74 -10.25 -8.50
CA TYR A 379 21.09 -10.79 -8.30
C TYR A 379 21.47 -10.97 -6.83
N ASN A 380 20.53 -10.76 -5.91
CA ASN A 380 20.77 -10.87 -4.47
C ASN A 380 20.70 -12.32 -4.01
N ASP A 381 21.84 -12.87 -3.55
CA ASP A 381 21.94 -14.24 -3.04
C ASP A 381 21.32 -14.41 -1.66
N TYR A 382 21.08 -13.31 -0.93
CA TYR A 382 20.48 -13.33 0.41
C TYR A 382 18.97 -13.10 0.41
N TYR A 383 18.42 -12.61 -0.71
CA TYR A 383 16.97 -12.44 -0.87
C TYR A 383 16.42 -13.58 -1.74
N VAL A 384 16.19 -14.73 -1.11
CA VAL A 384 15.78 -15.99 -1.77
C VAL A 384 14.42 -16.43 -1.26
N LEU A 385 13.72 -17.24 -2.06
CA LEU A 385 12.43 -17.82 -1.66
C LEU A 385 12.66 -18.64 -0.38
N PRO A 386 11.98 -18.34 0.74
CA PRO A 386 12.06 -19.14 1.94
C PRO A 386 11.66 -20.57 1.64
N ASP A 387 12.50 -21.54 2.02
CA ASP A 387 12.27 -22.94 1.66
C ASP A 387 12.92 -23.87 2.68
N ASP A 388 12.15 -24.85 3.17
CA ASP A 388 12.67 -25.94 4.01
C ASP A 388 12.61 -27.25 3.21
N THR A 389 13.79 -27.68 2.74
CA THR A 389 13.93 -28.90 1.92
C THR A 389 13.71 -30.19 2.70
N THR A 390 13.66 -30.14 4.04
CA THR A 390 13.32 -31.29 4.89
C THR A 390 11.81 -31.57 4.89
N LEU A 391 10.99 -30.57 4.56
CA LEU A 391 9.55 -30.70 4.39
C LEU A 391 9.20 -31.14 2.96
N THR A 392 8.01 -31.70 2.79
CA THR A 392 7.48 -32.11 1.48
C THR A 392 5.98 -31.83 1.36
N GLY A 393 5.46 -31.81 0.13
CA GLY A 393 4.04 -31.62 -0.15
C GLY A 393 3.47 -30.37 0.52
N ASP A 394 2.29 -30.52 1.12
CA ASP A 394 1.56 -29.42 1.74
C ASP A 394 2.31 -28.77 2.90
N ALA A 395 3.09 -29.53 3.69
CA ALA A 395 3.85 -28.96 4.80
C ALA A 395 4.92 -27.97 4.33
N ARG A 396 5.64 -28.30 3.25
CA ARG A 396 6.61 -27.39 2.63
C ARG A 396 5.93 -26.18 1.99
N LEU A 397 4.78 -26.40 1.35
CA LEU A 397 3.98 -25.30 0.79
C LEU A 397 3.52 -24.33 1.88
N GLN A 398 3.00 -24.83 3.01
CA GLN A 398 2.58 -23.98 4.12
C GLN A 398 3.76 -23.23 4.73
N TYR A 399 4.91 -23.88 4.90
CA TYR A 399 6.14 -23.19 5.30
C TYR A 399 6.48 -22.02 4.37
N GLN A 400 6.47 -22.25 3.06
CA GLN A 400 6.71 -21.20 2.07
C GLN A 400 5.67 -20.09 2.16
N VAL A 401 4.39 -20.43 2.30
CA VAL A 401 3.30 -19.45 2.41
C VAL A 401 3.47 -18.57 3.63
N GLU A 402 3.76 -19.13 4.80
CA GLU A 402 3.94 -18.35 6.04
C GLU A 402 5.14 -17.41 5.96
N HIS A 403 6.28 -17.91 5.47
CA HIS A 403 7.51 -17.12 5.43
C HIS A 403 7.52 -16.09 4.29
N VAL A 404 6.86 -16.37 3.15
CA VAL A 404 6.63 -15.36 2.11
C VAL A 404 5.63 -14.30 2.59
N GLU A 405 4.63 -14.67 3.40
CA GLU A 405 3.74 -13.67 4.02
C GLU A 405 4.52 -12.73 4.94
N ASP A 406 5.50 -13.23 5.68
CA ASP A 406 6.37 -12.40 6.50
C ASP A 406 7.26 -11.47 5.65
N LEU A 407 7.81 -11.95 4.53
CA LEU A 407 8.54 -11.11 3.58
C LEU A 407 7.66 -10.00 2.98
N ILE A 408 6.41 -10.31 2.62
CA ILE A 408 5.46 -9.31 2.10
C ILE A 408 5.16 -8.27 3.17
N MET A 409 4.94 -8.70 4.42
CA MET A 409 4.71 -7.78 5.53
C MET A 409 5.93 -6.89 5.81
N ASP A 410 7.15 -7.41 5.72
CA ASP A 410 8.34 -6.57 5.86
C ASP A 410 8.48 -5.58 4.69
N GLU A 411 8.17 -6.01 3.47
CA GLU A 411 8.18 -5.15 2.29
C GLU A 411 7.10 -4.04 2.37
N ASP A 412 5.89 -4.34 2.88
CA ASP A 412 4.85 -3.36 3.17
C ASP A 412 5.33 -2.31 4.17
N ALA A 413 6.05 -2.73 5.22
CA ALA A 413 6.58 -1.80 6.22
C ALA A 413 7.62 -0.84 5.62
N LEU A 414 8.46 -1.33 4.71
CA LEU A 414 9.50 -0.54 4.05
C LEU A 414 8.91 0.37 2.96
N GLU A 415 8.11 -0.17 2.04
CA GLU A 415 7.55 0.57 0.91
C GLU A 415 6.46 1.56 1.34
N LEU A 416 5.58 1.16 2.25
CA LEU A 416 4.38 1.91 2.66
C LEU A 416 4.55 2.62 4.01
N ALA A 417 5.79 2.73 4.51
CA ALA A 417 6.11 3.47 5.74
C ALA A 417 5.38 4.83 5.76
N PHE A 418 4.73 5.17 6.88
CA PHE A 418 3.98 6.42 7.11
C PHE A 418 2.63 6.55 6.39
N GLU A 419 2.14 5.55 5.67
CA GLU A 419 0.88 5.63 4.90
C GLU A 419 -0.35 5.11 5.67
N GLY A 420 -0.19 4.73 6.93
CA GLY A 420 -1.30 4.41 7.82
C GLY A 420 -1.91 3.01 7.68
N GLN A 421 -1.36 2.14 6.83
CA GLN A 421 -1.90 0.79 6.60
C GLN A 421 -1.40 -0.29 7.58
N ARG A 422 -0.15 -0.15 8.05
CA ARG A 422 0.59 -1.19 8.76
C ARG A 422 -0.17 -1.90 9.88
N PHE A 423 -0.93 -1.16 10.70
CA PHE A 423 -1.67 -1.78 11.80
C PHE A 423 -2.74 -2.76 11.29
N TYR A 424 -3.45 -2.39 10.23
CA TYR A 424 -4.54 -3.19 9.67
C TYR A 424 -4.04 -4.37 8.85
N ASP A 425 -2.86 -4.27 8.22
CA ASP A 425 -2.21 -5.41 7.56
C ASP A 425 -1.79 -6.46 8.59
N LEU A 426 -1.14 -6.02 9.68
CA LEU A 426 -0.78 -6.91 10.79
C LEU A 426 -2.03 -7.52 11.44
N MET A 427 -3.11 -6.74 11.57
CA MET A 427 -4.38 -7.23 12.12
C MET A 427 -4.97 -8.31 11.23
N ARG A 428 -4.98 -8.10 9.92
CA ARG A 428 -5.48 -9.07 8.94
C ARG A 428 -4.70 -10.37 9.00
N VAL A 429 -3.38 -10.32 9.03
CA VAL A 429 -2.52 -11.50 9.13
C VAL A 429 -2.71 -12.20 10.48
N ALA A 430 -2.74 -11.47 11.59
CA ALA A 430 -2.96 -12.03 12.92
C ALA A 430 -4.30 -12.77 13.03
N LEU A 431 -5.40 -12.18 12.53
CA LEU A 431 -6.71 -12.83 12.51
C LEU A 431 -6.71 -14.08 11.64
N ARG A 432 -6.09 -14.00 10.46
CA ARG A 432 -5.99 -15.11 9.51
C ARG A 432 -5.22 -16.30 10.06
N ARG A 433 -4.09 -16.03 10.74
CA ARG A 433 -3.26 -17.06 11.39
C ARG A 433 -3.89 -17.57 12.70
N GLY A 434 -4.86 -16.86 13.25
CA GLY A 434 -5.35 -17.12 14.61
C GLY A 434 -4.28 -16.83 15.66
N ASP A 435 -3.35 -15.91 15.36
CA ASP A 435 -2.19 -15.59 16.19
C ASP A 435 -2.15 -14.09 16.53
N PRO A 436 -2.78 -13.68 17.65
CA PRO A 436 -2.72 -12.31 18.13
C PRO A 436 -1.30 -11.78 18.41
N ALA A 437 -0.34 -12.67 18.70
CA ALA A 437 1.04 -12.28 19.00
C ALA A 437 1.69 -11.62 17.78
N TYR A 438 1.32 -12.04 16.57
CA TYR A 438 1.85 -11.48 15.32
C TYR A 438 1.72 -9.95 15.23
N LEU A 439 0.58 -9.40 15.66
CA LEU A 439 0.34 -7.95 15.75
C LEU A 439 0.90 -7.38 17.06
N ALA A 440 0.60 -8.02 18.19
CA ALA A 440 0.92 -7.51 19.52
C ALA A 440 2.43 -7.28 19.68
N ASP A 441 3.25 -8.25 19.29
CA ASP A 441 4.70 -8.19 19.45
C ASP A 441 5.32 -7.08 18.59
N LYS A 442 4.84 -6.89 17.36
CA LYS A 442 5.29 -5.79 16.48
C LYS A 442 4.87 -4.43 17.03
N VAL A 443 3.67 -4.33 17.62
CA VAL A 443 3.19 -3.10 18.26
C VAL A 443 4.00 -2.78 19.51
N TYR A 444 4.22 -3.75 20.40
CA TYR A 444 4.98 -3.54 21.63
C TYR A 444 6.48 -3.33 21.36
N GLY A 445 7.01 -3.97 20.32
CA GLY A 445 8.40 -3.83 19.90
C GLY A 445 8.73 -2.50 19.21
N ARG A 446 7.74 -1.63 18.90
CA ARG A 446 7.93 -0.43 18.07
C ARG A 446 9.05 0.52 18.54
N ARG A 447 9.37 0.56 19.84
CA ARG A 447 10.44 1.37 20.43
C ARG A 447 11.76 0.60 20.64
N GLY A 448 11.88 -0.61 20.07
CA GLY A 448 12.98 -1.54 20.29
C GLY A 448 12.62 -2.63 21.31
N ALA A 449 13.33 -3.76 21.25
CA ALA A 449 13.09 -4.94 22.09
C ALA A 449 13.17 -4.63 23.59
N ASP A 450 14.13 -3.77 23.99
CA ASP A 450 14.33 -3.38 25.39
C ASP A 450 13.20 -2.48 25.95
N LYS A 451 12.32 -1.98 25.09
CA LYS A 451 11.23 -1.05 25.42
C LYS A 451 9.84 -1.68 25.35
N VAL A 452 9.75 -3.00 25.17
CA VAL A 452 8.47 -3.74 25.14
C VAL A 452 7.67 -3.52 26.42
N GLY A 453 8.30 -3.59 27.60
CA GLY A 453 7.62 -3.36 28.88
C GLY A 453 7.06 -1.95 29.03
N GLU A 454 7.80 -0.94 28.57
CA GLU A 454 7.37 0.46 28.52
C GLU A 454 6.14 0.63 27.62
N MET A 455 6.18 0.02 26.42
CA MET A 455 5.07 0.08 25.46
C MET A 455 3.81 -0.62 25.97
N ARG A 456 3.95 -1.76 26.67
CA ARG A 456 2.82 -2.42 27.34
C ARG A 456 2.19 -1.50 28.39
N GLY A 457 3.00 -0.82 29.20
CA GLY A 457 2.52 0.14 30.19
C GLY A 457 1.81 1.34 29.58
N LEU A 458 2.35 1.92 28.49
CA LEU A 458 1.76 3.07 27.80
C LEU A 458 0.43 2.75 27.11
N ILE A 459 0.30 1.57 26.51
CA ILE A 459 -0.93 1.15 25.82
C ILE A 459 -2.00 0.77 26.87
N GLY A 460 -1.60 0.17 27.99
CA GLY A 460 -2.49 -0.12 29.12
C GLY A 460 -3.55 -1.19 28.86
N LYS A 461 -3.62 -1.73 27.63
CA LYS A 461 -4.48 -2.83 27.21
C LYS A 461 -3.64 -4.00 26.73
N ASP A 462 -4.12 -5.21 27.00
CA ASP A 462 -3.50 -6.44 26.55
C ASP A 462 -3.84 -6.71 25.07
N LEU A 463 -2.87 -6.50 24.18
CA LEU A 463 -3.04 -6.68 22.75
C LEU A 463 -2.95 -8.14 22.31
N TYR A 464 -2.67 -9.09 23.21
CA TYR A 464 -2.91 -10.50 22.90
C TYR A 464 -4.42 -10.84 22.88
N GLN A 465 -5.28 -9.94 23.37
CA GLN A 465 -6.73 -10.02 23.26
C GLN A 465 -7.22 -9.21 22.05
N THR A 466 -7.78 -9.89 21.05
CA THR A 466 -8.25 -9.25 19.80
C THR A 466 -9.31 -8.15 20.02
N ALA A 467 -10.12 -8.27 21.08
CA ALA A 467 -11.10 -7.26 21.45
C ALA A 467 -10.49 -5.90 21.82
N ASN A 468 -9.20 -5.85 22.21
CA ASN A 468 -8.49 -4.62 22.55
C ASN A 468 -7.87 -3.91 21.34
N TRP A 469 -8.07 -4.41 20.11
CA TRP A 469 -7.51 -3.81 18.90
C TRP A 469 -8.37 -2.68 18.34
N TYR A 470 -9.62 -2.60 18.78
CA TYR A 470 -10.62 -1.66 18.28
C TYR A 470 -10.80 -0.49 19.23
N LEU A 471 -11.06 0.68 18.67
CA LEU A 471 -11.47 1.86 19.42
C LEU A 471 -12.96 1.76 19.80
N PRO A 472 -13.39 2.39 20.90
CA PRO A 472 -14.82 2.55 21.16
C PRO A 472 -15.46 3.41 20.06
N LEU A 473 -16.72 3.10 19.72
CA LEU A 473 -17.50 3.99 18.85
C LEU A 473 -17.66 5.37 19.51
N PRO A 474 -17.51 6.46 18.73
CA PRO A 474 -17.60 7.83 19.23
C PRO A 474 -19.01 8.27 19.62
#